data_AF-A0A3M6AIG2-F1
#
_entry.id   AF-A0A3M6AIG2-F1
#
_cell.length_a   1.000
_cell.length_b   1.000
_cell.length_c   1.000
_cell.angle_alpha   90.00
_cell.angle_beta   90.00
_cell.angle_gamma   90.00
#
_symmetry.space_group_name_H-M   'P 1'
#
loop_
_entity.id
_entity.type
_entity.pdbx_description
1 polymer ?
#
loop_
_entity_poly.entity_id
_entity_poly.type
_entity_poly.pdbx_seq_one_letter_code
_entity_poly.pdbx_strand_id
1 'polypeptide(L)'
;MRKTALFIVALALQPLAYGAGDAEAGKAVFTRLCSGCHKIGPSARNAFGPPLNGIIGRQAGQQEGYVYTDAMKNSGLVWTREEL
;
A
#
# COMPACT_ATOMS: atom_id res chain seq x y z
N MET A 1 42.60 3.27 -31.76
CA MET A 1 41.13 3.44 -31.64
C MET A 1 40.51 2.13 -31.11
N ARG A 2 40.67 1.80 -29.83
CA ARG A 2 40.17 0.53 -29.25
C ARG A 2 39.94 0.57 -27.74
N LYS A 3 39.78 1.79 -27.18
CA LYS A 3 39.59 1.99 -25.73
C LYS A 3 38.28 2.70 -25.37
N THR A 4 37.51 3.17 -26.35
CA THR A 4 36.28 3.94 -26.12
C THR A 4 35.02 3.09 -26.00
N ALA A 5 35.06 1.79 -26.28
CA ALA A 5 33.86 0.94 -26.27
C ALA A 5 33.47 0.37 -24.90
N LEU A 6 34.31 0.51 -23.86
CA LEU A 6 34.07 -0.16 -22.57
C LEU A 6 33.23 0.63 -21.55
N PHE A 7 32.85 1.87 -21.85
CA PHE A 7 32.14 2.73 -20.88
C PHE A 7 30.61 2.80 -21.05
N ILE A 8 30.03 2.17 -22.08
CA ILE A 8 28.59 2.32 -22.39
C ILE A 8 27.71 1.21 -21.77
N VAL A 9 28.28 0.10 -21.28
CA VAL A 9 27.50 -1.08 -20.83
C VAL A 9 27.15 -1.07 -19.34
N ALA A 10 27.51 -0.03 -18.58
CA ALA A 10 27.29 0.00 -17.12
C ALA A 10 25.97 0.66 -16.68
N LEU A 11 25.18 1.26 -17.58
CA LEU A 11 24.01 2.08 -17.22
C LEU A 11 22.66 1.34 -17.24
N ALA A 12 22.64 0.03 -17.52
CA ALA A 12 21.39 -0.72 -17.73
C ALA A 12 20.84 -1.46 -16.48
N LEU A 13 21.54 -1.39 -15.34
CA LEU A 13 21.12 -2.05 -14.09
C LEU A 13 21.03 -1.03 -12.95
N GLN A 14 20.12 -0.07 -13.07
CA GLN A 14 19.67 0.65 -11.89
C GLN A 14 18.54 -0.16 -11.25
N PRO A 15 18.67 -0.63 -10.00
CA PRO A 15 17.52 -1.16 -9.30
C PRO A 15 16.49 -0.04 -9.23
N LEU A 16 15.24 -0.35 -9.59
CA LEU A 16 14.11 0.51 -9.27
C LEU A 16 14.03 0.54 -7.75
N ALA A 17 14.70 1.52 -7.14
CA ALA A 17 14.64 1.75 -5.72
C ALA A 17 13.25 2.32 -5.44
N TYR A 18 12.28 1.45 -5.17
CA TYR A 18 11.07 1.84 -4.47
C TYR A 18 11.52 2.28 -3.06
N GLY A 19 11.77 3.57 -2.90
CA GLY A 19 12.21 4.13 -1.63
C GLY A 19 11.23 3.72 -0.53
N ALA A 20 11.76 3.29 0.61
CA ALA A 20 10.94 3.04 1.78
C ALA A 20 10.15 4.33 2.11
N GLY A 21 8.81 4.24 2.13
CA GLY A 21 7.97 5.40 2.41
C GLY A 21 8.26 6.01 3.78
N ASP A 22 7.99 7.31 3.94
CA ASP A 22 8.09 8.01 5.23
C ASP A 22 6.81 7.78 6.04
N ALA A 23 6.94 7.05 7.15
CA ALA A 23 5.81 6.72 8.01
C ALA A 23 5.20 7.94 8.73
N GLU A 24 5.99 8.95 9.10
CA GLU A 24 5.46 10.15 9.76
C GLU A 24 4.74 11.05 8.77
N ALA A 25 5.27 11.21 7.55
CA ALA A 25 4.55 11.86 6.46
C ALA A 25 3.26 11.11 6.11
N GLY A 26 3.31 9.77 6.02
CA GLY A 26 2.16 8.91 5.77
C GLY A 26 1.07 9.03 6.84
N LYS A 27 1.46 9.14 8.11
CA LYS A 27 0.55 9.40 9.24
C LYS A 27 -0.19 10.73 9.06
N ALA A 28 0.52 11.80 8.67
CA ALA A 28 -0.12 13.09 8.42
C ALA A 28 -1.14 13.01 7.28
N VAL A 29 -0.83 12.29 6.20
CA VAL A 29 -1.77 12.04 5.09
C VAL A 29 -2.97 11.23 5.57
N PHE A 30 -2.75 10.14 6.30
CA PHE A 30 -3.82 9.30 6.82
C PHE A 30 -4.79 10.10 7.71
N THR A 31 -4.26 10.91 8.63
CA THR A 31 -5.09 11.75 9.50
C THR A 31 -5.98 12.68 8.69
N ARG A 32 -5.46 13.28 7.62
CA ARG A 32 -6.20 14.28 6.81
C ARG A 32 -7.22 13.64 5.87
N LEU A 33 -6.88 12.52 5.22
CA LEU A 33 -7.65 11.99 4.10
C LEU A 33 -8.42 10.71 4.45
N CYS A 34 -7.90 9.88 5.35
CA CYS A 34 -8.41 8.53 5.57
C CYS A 34 -9.14 8.41 6.90
N SER A 35 -8.70 9.17 7.92
CA SER A 35 -9.13 8.96 9.30
C SER A 35 -10.59 9.31 9.59
N GLY A 36 -11.24 10.06 8.70
CA GLY A 36 -12.68 10.29 8.76
C GLY A 36 -13.48 9.00 8.59
N CYS A 37 -12.98 8.08 7.78
CA CYS A 37 -13.65 6.84 7.40
C CYS A 37 -13.06 5.62 8.11
N HIS A 38 -11.73 5.57 8.21
CA HIS A 38 -10.99 4.40 8.69
C HIS A 38 -10.24 4.70 9.98
N LYS A 39 -10.11 3.68 10.83
CA LYS A 39 -9.34 3.77 12.08
C LYS A 39 -8.18 2.77 12.07
N ILE A 40 -7.11 3.14 12.78
CA ILE A 40 -5.94 2.30 13.03
C ILE A 40 -5.66 2.33 14.53
N GLY A 41 -5.30 1.18 15.10
CA GLY A 41 -4.92 1.05 16.51
C GLY A 41 -5.71 -0.04 17.23
N PRO A 42 -5.42 -0.29 18.51
CA PRO A 42 -6.04 -1.38 19.28
C PRO A 42 -7.53 -1.13 19.56
N SER A 43 -7.96 0.12 19.53
CA SER A 43 -9.36 0.52 19.71
C SER A 43 -10.12 0.69 18.39
N ALA A 44 -9.49 0.43 17.23
CA ALA A 44 -10.15 0.57 15.94
C ALA A 44 -11.29 -0.45 15.79
N ARG A 45 -12.46 0.02 15.36
CA ARG A 45 -13.68 -0.78 15.12
C ARG A 45 -14.26 -0.41 13.77
N ASN A 46 -15.14 -1.26 13.25
CA ASN A 46 -15.93 -0.96 12.06
C ASN A 46 -16.74 0.33 12.27
N ALA A 47 -16.69 1.24 11.30
CA ALA A 47 -17.44 2.50 11.31
C ALA A 47 -17.92 2.79 9.88
N PHE A 48 -17.67 4.00 9.36
CA PHE A 48 -17.91 4.27 7.94
C PHE A 48 -17.08 3.35 7.05
N GLY A 49 -15.81 3.12 7.40
CA GLY A 49 -14.93 2.12 6.80
C GLY A 49 -14.46 1.05 7.81
N PRO A 50 -13.92 -0.08 7.32
CA PRO A 50 -13.27 -1.08 8.16
C PRO A 50 -11.97 -0.54 8.77
N PRO A 51 -11.48 -1.08 9.90
CA PRO A 51 -10.14 -0.84 10.38
C PRO A 51 -9.08 -1.31 9.37
N LEU A 52 -7.98 -0.56 9.31
CA LEU A 52 -6.87 -0.81 8.37
C LEU A 52 -5.61 -1.36 9.05
N ASN A 53 -5.73 -1.82 10.30
CA ASN A 53 -4.66 -2.57 10.97
C ASN A 53 -4.28 -3.79 10.13
N GLY A 54 -2.99 -3.93 9.83
CA GLY A 54 -2.48 -5.08 9.08
C GLY A 54 -3.08 -5.21 7.67
N ILE A 55 -3.38 -4.10 6.99
CA ILE A 55 -3.99 -4.12 5.66
C ILE A 55 -3.10 -4.79 4.61
N ILE A 56 -1.78 -4.62 4.68
CA ILE A 56 -0.84 -5.20 3.71
C ILE A 56 -0.85 -6.72 3.81
N GLY A 57 -1.07 -7.39 2.68
CA GLY A 57 -1.24 -8.83 2.54
C GLY A 57 -2.66 -9.33 2.80
N ARG A 58 -3.59 -8.46 3.22
CA ARG A 58 -4.98 -8.84 3.48
C ARG A 58 -5.76 -8.94 2.18
N GLN A 59 -6.57 -9.99 2.04
CA GLN A 59 -7.54 -10.07 0.95
C GLN A 59 -8.57 -8.94 1.06
N ALA A 60 -8.88 -8.32 -0.06
CA ALA A 60 -9.88 -7.27 -0.14
C ALA A 60 -11.27 -7.80 0.26
N GLY A 61 -12.06 -6.98 0.96
CA GLY A 61 -13.41 -7.35 1.35
C GLY A 61 -13.54 -8.35 2.52
N GLN A 62 -12.44 -8.66 3.23
CA GLN A 62 -12.43 -9.73 4.25
C GLN A 62 -12.27 -9.28 5.70
N GLN A 63 -12.44 -7.98 6.01
CA GLN A 63 -12.47 -7.54 7.42
C GLN A 63 -13.69 -8.13 8.12
N GLU A 64 -13.45 -8.85 9.21
CA GLU A 64 -14.51 -9.46 10.00
C GLU A 64 -15.52 -8.41 10.51
N GLY A 65 -16.80 -8.75 10.38
CA GLY A 65 -17.92 -7.94 10.85
C GLY A 65 -18.16 -6.63 10.06
N TYR A 66 -17.43 -6.36 8.98
CA TYR A 66 -17.69 -5.20 8.12
C TYR A 66 -18.52 -5.62 6.90
N VAL A 67 -19.54 -4.82 6.56
CA VAL A 67 -20.43 -5.09 5.43
C VAL A 67 -19.86 -4.46 4.17
N TYR A 68 -19.19 -5.27 3.36
CA TYR A 68 -18.68 -4.86 2.05
C TYR A 68 -19.73 -4.95 0.94
N THR A 69 -19.53 -4.17 -0.11
CA THR A 69 -20.22 -4.35 -1.40
C THR A 69 -19.82 -5.68 -2.03
N ASP A 70 -20.68 -6.22 -2.88
CA ASP A 70 -20.40 -7.48 -3.58
C ASP A 70 -19.19 -7.35 -4.52
N ALA A 71 -18.99 -6.17 -5.11
CA ALA A 71 -17.80 -5.88 -5.90
C ALA A 71 -16.50 -6.05 -5.10
N MET A 72 -16.44 -5.55 -3.85
CA MET A 72 -15.25 -5.69 -3.01
C MET A 72 -15.01 -7.14 -2.58
N LYS A 73 -16.07 -7.86 -2.18
CA LYS A 73 -15.98 -9.28 -1.80
C LYS A 73 -15.48 -10.15 -2.95
N ASN A 74 -15.91 -9.84 -4.17
CA ASN A 74 -15.60 -10.64 -5.37
C ASN A 74 -14.39 -10.10 -6.14
N SER A 75 -13.68 -9.10 -5.63
CA SER A 75 -12.58 -8.45 -6.35
C SER A 75 -11.39 -9.38 -6.62
N GLY A 76 -11.18 -10.39 -5.79
CA GLY A 76 -10.01 -11.27 -5.85
C GLY A 76 -8.68 -10.57 -5.53
N LEU A 77 -8.71 -9.31 -5.11
CA LEU A 77 -7.53 -8.51 -4.83
C LEU A 77 -6.90 -8.89 -3.48
N VAL A 78 -5.57 -8.79 -3.43
CA VAL A 78 -4.78 -8.81 -2.19
C VAL A 78 -4.14 -7.43 -2.07
N TRP A 79 -4.22 -6.80 -0.90
CA TRP A 79 -3.61 -5.49 -0.70
C TRP A 79 -2.10 -5.62 -0.56
N THR A 80 -1.38 -5.62 -1.67
CA THR A 80 0.10 -5.55 -1.69
C THR A 80 0.56 -4.09 -1.54
N ARG A 81 1.88 -3.83 -1.48
CA ARG A 81 2.35 -2.43 -1.47
C ARG A 81 2.25 -1.80 -2.85
N GLU A 82 2.24 -2.63 -3.88
CA GLU A 82 2.22 -2.26 -5.27
C GLU A 82 0.79 -1.93 -5.75
N GLU A 83 -0.22 -2.54 -5.14
CA GLU A 83 -1.64 -2.43 -5.52
C GLU A 83 -2.50 -1.58 -4.56
N LEU A 84 -1.93 -1.08 -3.45
CA LEU A 84 -2.60 -0.21 -2.47
C LEU A 84 -2.49 1.29 -2.84
#